data_AF-A0A5Q4BZQ4-F1
#
_entry.id   AF-A0A5Q4BZQ4-F1
#
_cell.length_a   1.000
_cell.length_b   1.000
_cell.length_c   1.000
_cell.angle_alpha   90.00
_cell.angle_beta   90.00
_cell.angle_gamma   90.00
#
_symmetry.space_group_name_H-M   'P 1'
#
loop_
_entity.id
_entity.type
_entity.pdbx_description
1 polymer ?
#
loop_
_entity_poly.entity_id
_entity_poly.type
_entity_poly.pdbx_seq_one_letter_code
_entity_poly.pdbx_strand_id
1 'polypeptide(L)'
;MQLDDTFLSVRFKYGAHTILMFVDGQQKFSEITTSLLEVLRDRFPNGLTISHTSSEITALPETDVQLAYALPVNATDLTQGWRNIKAGDNDIPVAKGLKDNCVVAFSFDTDEPEFVADIPSLDEELEDEEGMGSDA
;
A
#
# COMPACT_ATOMS: atom_id res chain seq x y z
N MET A 1 22.96 17.06 -0.91
CA MET A 1 22.24 16.04 -0.11
C MET A 1 22.60 14.71 -0.74
N GLN A 2 23.57 14.02 -0.16
CA GLN A 2 23.99 12.71 -0.64
C GLN A 2 22.94 11.74 -0.10
N LEU A 3 22.13 11.14 -0.97
CA LEU A 3 21.29 10.02 -0.57
C LEU A 3 22.27 8.90 -0.23
N ASP A 4 22.38 8.58 1.05
CA ASP A 4 23.08 7.36 1.44
C ASP A 4 22.32 6.20 0.77
N ASP A 5 23.05 5.31 0.06
CA ASP A 5 22.52 4.18 -0.74
C ASP A 5 21.66 3.17 0.07
N THR A 6 21.32 3.51 1.31
CA THR A 6 20.50 2.75 2.25
C THR A 6 19.03 3.13 2.21
N PHE A 7 18.65 4.34 1.75
CA PHE A 7 17.26 4.78 1.75
C PHE A 7 16.49 4.30 0.52
N LEU A 8 15.35 3.65 0.75
CA LEU A 8 14.45 3.08 -0.25
C LEU A 8 13.20 3.95 -0.36
N SER A 9 12.81 4.31 -1.58
CA SER A 9 11.51 4.89 -1.87
C SER A 9 10.48 3.76 -1.93
N VAL A 10 9.58 3.66 -0.95
CA VAL A 10 8.61 2.55 -0.86
C VAL A 10 7.19 3.09 -1.01
N ARG A 11 6.42 2.49 -1.92
CA ARG A 11 5.00 2.78 -2.12
C ARG A 11 4.15 1.75 -1.39
N PHE A 12 3.66 2.11 -0.21
CA PHE A 12 2.73 1.29 0.56
C PHE A 12 1.32 1.40 0.00
N LYS A 13 0.69 0.27 -0.28
CA LYS A 13 -0.66 0.18 -0.85
C LYS A 13 -1.65 -0.47 0.11
N TYR A 14 -2.84 0.13 0.18
CA TYR A 14 -4.04 -0.44 0.79
C TYR A 14 -5.28 0.12 0.11
N GLY A 15 -6.10 -0.73 -0.50
CA GLY A 15 -7.27 -0.31 -1.26
C GLY A 15 -6.89 0.74 -2.32
N ALA A 16 -7.61 1.85 -2.36
CA ALA A 16 -7.37 2.99 -3.25
C ALA A 16 -6.15 3.86 -2.86
N HIS A 17 -5.52 3.59 -1.73
CA HIS A 17 -4.48 4.46 -1.17
C HIS A 17 -3.08 4.00 -1.54
N THR A 18 -2.24 4.95 -1.91
CA THR A 18 -0.79 4.77 -2.05
C THR A 18 -0.06 5.79 -1.19
N ILE A 19 0.68 5.31 -0.20
CA ILE A 19 1.49 6.12 0.72
C ILE A 19 2.96 5.94 0.33
N LEU A 20 3.60 7.02 -0.13
CA LEU A 20 5.03 7.03 -0.43
C LEU A 20 5.82 7.40 0.83
N MET A 21 6.71 6.52 1.28
CA MET A 21 7.61 6.77 2.40
C MET A 21 9.07 6.50 1.99
N PHE A 22 9.99 7.28 2.55
CA PHE A 22 11.42 6.98 2.47
C PHE A 22 11.81 6.11 3.67
N VAL A 23 12.28 4.91 3.37
CA VAL A 23 12.56 3.87 4.36
C VAL A 23 14.06 3.60 4.37
N ASP A 24 14.73 3.76 5.51
CA ASP A 24 16.07 3.22 5.69
C ASP A 24 16.02 1.68 5.60
N GLY A 25 16.79 1.11 4.68
CA GLY A 25 16.82 -0.33 4.43
C GLY A 25 17.37 -1.17 5.59
N GLN A 26 18.02 -0.56 6.57
CA GLN A 26 18.55 -1.19 7.79
C GLN A 26 17.67 -0.96 9.03
N GLN A 27 16.66 -0.10 8.96
CA GLN A 27 15.74 0.10 10.09
C GLN A 27 14.82 -1.11 10.28
N LYS A 28 14.20 -1.20 11.45
CA LYS A 28 13.28 -2.29 11.79
C LYS A 28 11.90 -2.09 11.17
N PHE A 29 11.22 -3.18 10.84
CA PHE A 29 9.82 -3.12 10.43
C PHE A 29 8.91 -2.51 11.50
N SER A 30 9.19 -2.68 12.80
CA SER A 30 8.42 -2.00 13.85
C SER A 30 8.47 -0.47 13.73
N GLU A 31 9.63 0.09 13.36
CA GLU A 31 9.80 1.54 13.19
C GLU A 31 9.05 2.04 11.95
N ILE A 32 9.07 1.27 10.87
CA ILE A 32 8.28 1.53 9.66
C ILE A 32 6.79 1.50 9.96
N THR A 33 6.34 0.50 10.74
CA THR A 33 4.94 0.36 11.16
C THR A 33 4.48 1.58 11.95
N THR A 34 5.26 2.04 12.94
CA THR A 34 4.95 3.24 13.71
C THR A 34 4.79 4.45 12.80
N SER A 35 5.76 4.73 11.94
CA SER A 35 5.69 5.88 11.03
C SER A 35 4.52 5.77 10.04
N LEU A 36 4.23 4.57 9.53
CA LEU A 36 3.10 4.36 8.63
C LEU A 36 1.77 4.62 9.36
N LEU A 37 1.57 4.09 10.56
CA LEU A 37 0.35 4.32 11.35
C LEU A 37 0.16 5.78 11.72
N GLU A 38 1.24 6.52 12.05
CA GLU A 38 1.18 7.96 12.27
C GLU A 38 0.67 8.71 11.03
N VAL A 39 1.23 8.42 9.86
CA VAL A 39 0.79 9.00 8.59
C VAL A 39 -0.66 8.65 8.30
N LEU A 40 -1.05 7.40 8.53
CA LEU A 40 -2.42 6.96 8.27
C LEU A 40 -3.42 7.70 9.15
N ARG A 41 -3.14 7.85 10.45
CA ARG A 41 -4.03 8.55 11.40
C ARG A 41 -4.13 10.05 11.12
N ASP A 42 -3.01 10.68 10.73
CA ASP A 42 -3.00 12.12 10.40
C ASP A 42 -3.75 12.42 9.10
N ARG A 43 -3.56 11.59 8.07
CA ARG A 43 -4.08 11.87 6.71
C ARG A 43 -5.44 11.25 6.44
N PHE A 44 -5.76 10.14 7.09
CA PHE A 44 -6.99 9.38 6.89
C PHE A 44 -7.73 9.13 8.22
N PRO A 45 -8.08 10.20 8.97
CA PRO A 45 -8.69 10.06 10.30
C PRO A 45 -10.04 9.33 10.27
N ASN A 46 -10.70 9.27 9.11
CA ASN A 46 -11.98 8.58 8.93
C ASN A 46 -11.82 7.14 8.41
N GLY A 47 -10.59 6.63 8.25
CA GLY A 47 -10.31 5.31 7.68
C GLY A 47 -9.89 5.34 6.20
N LEU A 48 -9.62 4.15 5.66
CA LEU A 48 -9.11 3.92 4.31
C LEU A 48 -10.21 3.39 3.39
N THR A 49 -10.52 4.12 2.33
CA THR A 49 -11.34 3.66 1.21
C THR A 49 -10.77 2.42 0.54
N ILE A 50 -11.62 1.39 0.38
CA ILE A 50 -11.22 0.10 -0.18
C ILE A 50 -11.10 0.14 -1.71
N SER A 51 -12.09 0.72 -2.39
CA SER A 51 -12.09 0.89 -3.85
C SER A 51 -12.77 2.20 -4.23
N HIS A 52 -12.37 2.80 -5.35
CA HIS A 52 -12.99 3.99 -5.92
C HIS A 52 -14.46 3.81 -6.29
N THR A 53 -14.91 2.56 -6.51
CA THR A 53 -16.29 2.22 -6.87
C THR A 53 -17.18 1.87 -5.68
N SER A 54 -16.60 1.78 -4.47
CA SER A 54 -17.31 1.38 -3.24
C SER A 54 -17.22 2.46 -2.17
N SER A 55 -18.27 2.60 -1.35
CA SER A 55 -18.26 3.45 -0.15
C SER A 55 -17.71 2.73 1.09
N GLU A 56 -17.18 1.52 0.93
CA GLU A 56 -16.61 0.75 2.03
C GLU A 56 -15.28 1.34 2.51
N ILE A 57 -15.14 1.39 3.83
CA ILE A 57 -14.01 2.00 4.52
C ILE A 57 -13.48 1.03 5.57
N THR A 58 -12.17 0.84 5.59
CA THR A 58 -11.46 0.16 6.68
C THR A 58 -11.10 1.18 7.76
N ALA A 59 -11.63 0.98 8.97
CA ALA A 59 -11.27 1.80 10.13
C ALA A 59 -9.80 1.58 10.52
N LEU A 60 -9.12 2.65 10.95
CA LEU A 60 -7.76 2.53 11.46
C LEU A 60 -7.76 1.97 12.89
N PRO A 61 -6.75 1.16 13.27
CA PRO A 61 -6.56 0.74 14.64
C PRO A 61 -6.35 1.92 15.59
N GLU A 62 -7.07 1.94 16.72
CA GLU A 62 -6.95 2.97 17.76
C GLU A 62 -5.59 2.93 18.48
N THR A 63 -4.98 1.75 18.55
CA THR A 63 -3.67 1.52 19.16
C THR A 63 -2.64 1.15 18.10
N ASP A 64 -1.37 1.22 18.46
CA ASP A 64 -0.32 0.65 17.62
C ASP A 64 -0.49 -0.87 17.54
N VAL A 65 -0.44 -1.38 16.32
CA VAL A 65 -0.58 -2.80 15.99
C VAL A 65 0.57 -3.22 15.08
N GLN A 66 0.83 -4.51 15.00
CA GLN A 66 1.70 -5.05 13.97
C GLN A 66 0.95 -5.08 12.63
N LEU A 67 1.65 -4.86 11.53
CA LEU A 67 1.11 -4.98 10.17
C LEU A 67 1.76 -6.16 9.46
N ALA A 68 0.96 -6.85 8.65
CA ALA A 68 1.50 -7.78 7.65
C ALA A 68 1.90 -6.99 6.41
N TYR A 69 2.91 -7.49 5.69
CA TYR A 69 3.42 -6.88 4.48
C TYR A 69 3.54 -7.90 3.35
N ALA A 70 3.33 -7.44 2.12
CA ALA A 70 3.52 -8.26 0.93
C ALA A 70 4.17 -7.51 -0.22
N LEU A 71 4.96 -8.22 -1.00
CA LEU A 71 5.47 -7.76 -2.28
C LEU A 71 4.55 -8.30 -3.39
N PRO A 72 4.37 -7.58 -4.51
CA PRO A 72 3.60 -8.10 -5.62
C PRO A 72 4.26 -9.37 -6.19
N VAL A 73 3.43 -10.31 -6.64
CA VAL A 73 3.92 -11.49 -7.37
C VAL A 73 4.62 -11.05 -8.65
N ASN A 74 4.05 -10.05 -9.33
CA ASN A 74 4.63 -9.38 -10.50
C ASN A 74 4.66 -7.86 -10.29
N ALA A 75 5.85 -7.27 -10.26
CA ALA A 75 6.01 -5.83 -10.00
C ALA A 75 5.46 -4.92 -11.11
N THR A 76 5.26 -5.44 -12.33
CA THR A 76 4.68 -4.68 -13.44
C THR A 76 3.19 -4.90 -13.61
N ASP A 77 2.61 -5.85 -12.87
CA ASP A 77 1.19 -6.21 -12.95
C ASP A 77 0.69 -6.62 -11.56
N LEU A 78 0.14 -5.64 -10.85
CA LEU A 78 -0.33 -5.79 -9.47
C LEU A 78 -1.60 -6.65 -9.37
N THR A 79 -2.27 -6.93 -10.49
CA THR A 79 -3.48 -7.78 -10.51
C THR A 79 -3.17 -9.25 -10.27
N GLN A 80 -1.89 -9.67 -10.43
CA GLN A 80 -1.43 -11.05 -10.18
C GLN A 80 -1.32 -11.39 -8.69
N GLY A 81 -1.70 -10.45 -7.81
CA GLY A 81 -1.77 -10.65 -6.37
C GLY A 81 -0.43 -10.47 -5.66
N TRP A 82 -0.44 -10.89 -4.40
CA TRP A 82 0.54 -10.48 -3.40
C TRP A 82 1.18 -11.69 -2.72
N ARG A 83 2.48 -11.60 -2.46
CA ARG A 83 3.24 -12.58 -1.70
C ARG A 83 3.61 -12.01 -0.35
N ASN A 84 2.98 -12.53 0.70
CA ASN A 84 3.31 -12.19 2.08
C ASN A 84 4.80 -12.43 2.35
N ILE A 85 5.51 -11.40 2.84
CA ILE A 85 6.95 -11.48 3.15
C ILE A 85 7.22 -11.94 4.59
N LYS A 86 6.19 -12.12 5.40
CA LYS A 86 6.24 -12.58 6.80
C LYS A 86 7.29 -11.80 7.59
N ALA A 87 7.19 -10.48 7.53
CA ALA A 87 8.08 -9.59 8.28
C ALA A 87 7.68 -9.59 9.76
N GLY A 88 8.62 -9.92 10.63
CA GLY A 88 8.52 -9.66 12.07
C GLY A 88 9.09 -8.29 12.42
N ASP A 89 8.78 -7.81 13.62
CA ASP A 89 9.15 -6.47 14.09
C ASP A 89 10.64 -6.13 13.96
N ASN A 90 11.52 -7.09 14.24
CA ASN A 90 12.98 -6.90 14.21
C ASN A 90 13.62 -7.21 12.85
N ASP A 91 12.84 -7.63 11.86
CA ASP A 91 13.36 -7.81 10.51
C ASP A 91 13.67 -6.45 9.87
N ILE A 92 14.56 -6.45 8.87
CA ILE A 92 14.94 -5.25 8.11
C ILE A 92 14.46 -5.34 6.65
N PRO A 93 14.07 -4.23 6.01
CA PRO A 93 13.54 -4.17 4.65
C PRO A 93 14.35 -4.94 3.61
N VAL A 94 15.66 -4.70 3.54
CA VAL A 94 16.51 -5.30 2.50
C VAL A 94 16.58 -6.82 2.65
N ALA A 95 16.57 -7.34 3.88
CA ALA A 95 16.57 -8.78 4.15
C ALA A 95 15.23 -9.45 3.77
N LYS A 96 14.13 -8.67 3.73
CA LYS A 96 12.81 -9.12 3.25
C LYS A 96 12.59 -8.86 1.76
N GLY A 97 13.60 -8.36 1.05
CA GLY A 97 13.58 -8.17 -0.38
C GLY A 97 12.94 -6.87 -0.85
N LEU A 98 12.75 -5.89 0.05
CA LEU A 98 12.40 -4.52 -0.37
C LEU A 98 13.58 -3.94 -1.15
N LYS A 99 13.25 -3.22 -2.22
CA LYS A 99 14.19 -2.54 -3.11
C LYS A 99 13.74 -1.10 -3.28
N ASP A 100 14.65 -0.25 -3.75
CA ASP A 100 14.27 1.12 -4.06
C ASP A 100 13.15 1.12 -5.12
N ASN A 101 12.24 2.08 -4.98
CA ASN A 101 11.05 2.23 -5.81
C ASN A 101 10.12 1.01 -5.85
N CYS A 102 10.13 0.13 -4.83
CA CYS A 102 9.21 -1.01 -4.78
C CYS A 102 7.80 -0.63 -4.30
N VAL A 103 6.84 -1.51 -4.63
CA VAL A 103 5.46 -1.46 -4.12
C VAL A 103 5.33 -2.52 -3.04
N VAL A 104 4.68 -2.17 -1.94
CA VAL A 104 4.42 -3.07 -0.80
C VAL A 104 2.94 -2.92 -0.43
N ALA A 105 2.19 -4.02 -0.42
CA ALA A 105 0.87 -4.00 0.22
C ALA A 105 1.02 -4.25 1.72
N PHE A 106 0.11 -3.70 2.52
CA PHE A 106 0.03 -4.00 3.95
C PHE A 106 -1.36 -4.44 4.37
N SER A 107 -1.46 -5.10 5.52
CA SER A 107 -2.72 -5.52 6.13
C SER A 107 -2.70 -5.31 7.64
N PHE A 108 -3.86 -5.00 8.21
CA PHE A 108 -4.05 -4.86 9.66
C PHE A 108 -4.25 -6.20 10.38
N ASP A 109 -4.50 -7.28 9.63
CA ASP A 109 -4.53 -8.66 10.15
C ASP A 109 -3.18 -9.33 9.90
N THR A 110 -2.58 -9.93 10.93
CA THR A 110 -1.29 -10.65 10.81
C THR A 110 -1.44 -12.17 10.75
N ASP A 111 -2.58 -12.70 11.15
CA ASP A 111 -2.84 -14.14 11.22
C ASP A 111 -3.30 -14.66 9.85
N GLU A 112 -4.28 -14.00 9.25
CA GLU A 112 -4.81 -14.31 7.92
C GLU A 112 -4.85 -13.06 7.02
N PRO A 113 -3.67 -12.49 6.68
CA PRO A 113 -3.61 -11.21 6.00
C PRO A 113 -4.20 -11.26 4.60
N GLU A 114 -5.18 -10.38 4.37
CA GLU A 114 -5.63 -10.01 3.03
C GLU A 114 -4.94 -8.71 2.58
N PHE A 115 -4.36 -8.74 1.37
CA PHE A 115 -3.65 -7.61 0.78
C PHE A 115 -4.52 -6.96 -0.29
N VAL A 116 -5.31 -5.99 0.15
CA VAL A 116 -6.26 -5.28 -0.70
C VAL A 116 -5.55 -4.14 -1.43
N ALA A 117 -5.66 -4.11 -2.75
CA ALA A 117 -5.20 -2.99 -3.57
C ALA A 117 -6.17 -2.75 -4.72
N ASP A 118 -6.67 -1.53 -4.82
CA ASP A 118 -7.49 -1.08 -5.93
C ASP A 118 -6.54 -0.75 -7.10
N ILE A 119 -6.72 -1.46 -8.20
CA ILE A 119 -5.90 -1.30 -9.41
C ILE A 119 -6.81 -0.67 -10.47
N PRO A 120 -6.66 0.63 -10.75
CA PRO A 120 -7.47 1.28 -11.77
C PRO A 120 -7.30 0.58 -13.11
N SER A 121 -8.41 0.29 -13.78
CA SER A 121 -8.41 -0.17 -15.15
C SER A 121 -8.70 1.02 -16.08
N LEU A 122 -8.01 1.08 -17.22
CA LEU A 122 -8.28 2.12 -18.23
C LEU A 122 -9.65 1.92 -18.90
N ASP A 123 -10.19 0.71 -18.85
CA ASP A 123 -11.46 0.35 -19.47
C ASP A 123 -12.65 1.01 -18.76
N GLU A 124 -12.52 1.34 -17.46
CA GLU A 124 -13.55 2.03 -16.68
C GLU A 124 -13.74 3.51 -17.06
N GLU A 125 -12.78 4.16 -17.73
CA GLU A 125 -12.89 5.58 -18.14
C GLU A 125 -13.57 5.78 -19.51
N LEU A 126 -13.78 4.72 -20.31
CA LEU A 126 -14.29 4.83 -21.69
C LEU A 126 -15.83 4.77 -21.80
N GLU A 127 -16.55 4.47 -20.72
CA GLU A 127 -18.01 4.29 -20.76
C GLU A 127 -18.80 5.63 -20.66
N ASP A 128 -18.15 6.76 -20.39
CA ASP A 128 -18.82 8.04 -20.13
C ASP A 128 -18.87 9.03 -21.34
N GLU A 129 -18.24 8.73 -22.49
CA GLU A 129 -18.18 9.65 -23.65
C GLU A 129 -19.03 9.26 -24.90
N GLU A 130 -19.88 8.23 -24.86
CA GLU A 130 -20.72 7.87 -26.04
C GLU A 130 -22.17 8.42 -26.01
N GLY A 131 -22.44 9.44 -25.18
CA GLY A 131 -23.81 9.93 -24.91
C GLY A 131 -24.24 11.27 -25.52
N MET A 132 -23.38 12.02 -26.24
CA MET A 132 -23.75 13.34 -26.79
C MET A 132 -23.46 13.45 -28.28
N GLY A 133 -24.35 12.89 -29.11
CA GLY A 133 -24.10 12.90 -30.55
C GLY A 133 -25.25 12.54 -31.48
N SER A 134 -26.52 12.80 -31.14
CA SER A 134 -27.54 13.06 -32.19
C SER A 134 -28.86 13.52 -31.58
N ASP A 135 -29.25 14.76 -31.85
CA ASP A 135 -30.60 14.98 -32.35
C ASP A 135 -30.59 16.18 -33.31
N ALA A 136 -31.27 15.97 -34.43
CA ALA A 136 -31.28 16.76 -35.66
C ALA A 136 -32.38 17.82 -35.68
#